data_AF-A0A1E7FLS9-F1
#
_entry.id   AF-A0A1E7FLS9-F1
#
_cell.length_a   1.000
_cell.length_b   1.000
_cell.length_c   1.000
_cell.angle_alpha   90.00
_cell.angle_beta   90.00
_cell.angle_gamma   90.00
#
_symmetry.space_group_name_H-M   'P 1'
#
loop_
_entity.id
_entity.type
_entity.pdbx_description
1 polymer ?
#
loop_
_entity_poly.entity_id
_entity_poly.type
_entity_poly.pdbx_seq_one_letter_code
_entity_poly.pdbx_strand_id
1 'polypeptide(L)' 'DGNFHFCKTCGETGEVVCCDGCPQVYHPQCLPIESDSFAALDDQDDDEPWYCPGC' A
#
# COMPACT_ATOMS: atom_id res chain seq x y z
N ASP A 1 2.33 -7.28 -14.02
CA ASP A 1 2.76 -6.35 -12.98
C ASP A 1 2.65 -4.95 -13.53
N GLY A 2 1.61 -4.22 -13.10
CA GLY A 2 1.28 -2.86 -13.58
C GLY A 2 1.43 -1.80 -12.47
N ASN A 3 1.98 -2.20 -11.33
CA ASN A 3 2.18 -1.35 -10.17
C ASN A 3 3.44 -0.49 -10.35
N PHE A 4 3.46 0.66 -9.68
CA PHE A 4 4.64 1.51 -9.60
C PHE A 4 5.71 0.87 -8.70
N HIS A 5 6.94 1.33 -8.86
CA HIS A 5 8.08 0.89 -8.04
C HIS A 5 8.52 1.94 -7.01
N PHE A 6 7.79 3.06 -6.94
CA PHE A 6 8.08 4.19 -6.07
C PHE A 6 6.86 4.48 -5.20
N CYS A 7 7.10 4.71 -3.91
CA CYS A 7 6.06 5.07 -2.97
C CYS A 7 5.37 6.37 -3.41
N LYS A 8 4.05 6.37 -3.52
CA LYS A 8 3.29 7.57 -3.91
C LYS A 8 3.47 8.75 -2.93
N THR A 9 3.74 8.45 -1.65
CA THR A 9 3.87 9.48 -0.61
C THR A 9 5.23 10.17 -0.63
N CYS A 10 6.34 9.42 -0.65
CA CYS A 10 7.69 10.00 -0.58
C CYS A 10 8.44 10.02 -1.92
N GLY A 11 7.98 9.28 -2.93
CA GLY A 11 8.62 9.16 -4.23
C GLY A 11 9.84 8.25 -4.27
N GLU A 12 10.18 7.59 -3.16
CA GLU A 12 11.35 6.72 -3.06
C GLU A 12 11.01 5.26 -3.35
N THR A 13 12.01 4.52 -3.81
CA THR A 13 11.95 3.07 -4.04
C THR A 13 12.35 2.32 -2.76
N GLY A 14 11.76 1.16 -2.51
CA GLY A 14 12.05 0.38 -1.30
C GLY A 14 11.04 -0.75 -1.09
N GLU A 15 10.85 -1.15 0.17
CA GLU A 15 9.88 -2.16 0.57
C GLU A 15 8.47 -1.57 0.61
N VAL A 16 7.74 -1.75 -0.48
CA VAL A 16 6.42 -1.16 -0.69
C VAL A 16 5.33 -2.24 -0.68
N VAL A 17 4.13 -1.85 -0.28
CA VAL A 17 2.89 -2.60 -0.47
C VAL A 17 2.18 -2.13 -1.73
N CYS A 18 1.68 -3.08 -2.52
CA CYS A 18 1.00 -2.82 -3.79
C CYS A 18 -0.51 -2.82 -3.59
N CYS A 19 -1.19 -1.78 -4.06
CA CYS A 19 -2.65 -1.76 -4.09
C CYS A 19 -3.17 -2.73 -5.15
N ASP A 20 -4.19 -3.54 -4.82
CA ASP A 20 -4.81 -4.45 -5.78
C ASP A 20 -5.77 -3.69 -6.73
N GLY A 21 -6.33 -2.57 -6.28
CA GLY A 21 -7.28 -1.74 -7.04
C GLY A 21 -6.67 -0.68 -7.95
N CYS A 22 -5.38 -0.35 -7.81
CA CYS A 22 -4.73 0.69 -8.62
C CYS A 22 -3.21 0.50 -8.69
N PRO A 23 -2.49 1.11 -9.65
CA PRO A 23 -1.05 0.90 -9.80
C PRO A 23 -0.18 1.56 -8.70
N GLN A 24 -0.78 2.11 -7.65
CA GLN A 24 -0.04 2.85 -6.63
C GLN A 24 0.56 1.90 -5.60
N VAL A 25 1.76 2.24 -5.14
CA VAL A 25 2.46 1.52 -4.08
C VAL A 25 2.84 2.49 -2.96
N TYR A 26 2.95 1.97 -1.74
CA TYR A 26 3.19 2.77 -0.55
C TYR A 26 4.16 2.05 0.38
N HIS A 27 5.03 2.78 1.07
CA HIS A 27 5.70 2.19 2.23
C HIS A 27 4.67 2.04 3.36
N PRO A 28 4.73 0.96 4.16
CA PRO A 28 3.89 0.79 5.35
C PRO A 28 3.94 2.01 6.29
N GLN A 29 5.14 2.57 6.45
CA GLN A 29 5.39 3.75 7.30
C GLN A 29 4.91 5.08 6.69
N CYS A 30 4.70 5.10 5.37
CA CYS A 30 4.19 6.28 4.66
C CYS A 30 2.66 6.33 4.63
N LEU A 31 1.99 5.26 5.10
CA LEU A 31 0.54 5.23 5.23
C LEU A 31 0.12 5.94 6.53
N PRO A 32 -1.04 6.61 6.54
CA PRO A 32 -1.57 7.20 7.76
C PRO A 32 -1.94 6.12 8.76
N ILE A 33 -1.39 6.18 9.97
CA ILE A 33 -1.59 5.15 11.02
C ILE A 33 -3.06 4.97 11.42
N GLU A 34 -3.90 6.00 11.23
CA GLU A 34 -5.32 5.98 11.55
C GLU A 34 -6.21 5.52 10.38
N SER A 35 -5.60 5.14 9.24
CA SER A 35 -6.33 4.69 8.06
C SER A 35 -6.62 3.19 8.11
N ASP A 36 -7.78 2.79 7.62
CA ASP A 36 -8.15 1.38 7.43
C ASP A 36 -7.11 0.63 6.60
N SER A 37 -6.50 1.28 5.60
CA SER A 37 -5.42 0.69 4.81
C SER A 37 -4.18 0.35 5.64
N PHE A 38 -3.86 1.12 6.68
CA PHE A 38 -2.75 0.81 7.58
C PHE A 38 -3.12 -0.31 8.56
N ALA A 39 -4.34 -0.28 9.10
CA ALA A 39 -4.86 -1.35 9.97
C ALA A 39 -4.92 -2.70 9.24
N ALA A 40 -5.32 -2.69 7.97
CA ALA A 40 -5.39 -3.87 7.11
C ALA A 40 -4.02 -4.49 6.78
N LEU A 41 -2.89 -3.83 7.11
CA LEU A 41 -1.55 -4.42 6.93
C LEU A 41 -1.23 -5.50 7.97
N ASP A 42 -1.77 -5.39 9.19
CA ASP A 42 -1.53 -6.35 10.27
C ASP A 42 -2.41 -7.60 10.11
N ASP A 43 -3.56 -7.44 9.45
CA ASP A 43 -4.57 -8.47 9.17
C ASP A 43 -4.45 -9.03 7.74
N GLN A 44 -3.26 -8.95 7.12
CA GLN A 44 -3.00 -9.50 5.79
C GLN A 44 -2.97 -11.04 5.84
N ASP A 45 -4.11 -11.69 5.67
CA ASP A 45 -4.16 -13.02 5.07
C ASP A 45 -3.73 -12.91 3.59
N ASP A 46 -2.83 -13.78 3.14
CA ASP A 46 -2.21 -13.73 1.78
C ASP A 46 -3.24 -13.80 0.63
N ASP A 47 -4.46 -14.26 0.93
CA ASP A 47 -5.59 -14.38 -0.01
C ASP A 47 -6.52 -13.14 -0.05
N GLU A 48 -6.40 -12.16 0.88
CA GLU A 48 -7.29 -10.99 0.94
C GLU A 48 -6.67 -9.77 0.22
N PRO A 49 -7.35 -9.16 -0.77
CA PRO A 49 -6.81 -8.03 -1.52
C PRO A 49 -6.65 -6.79 -0.63
N TRP A 50 -5.46 -6.18 -0.69
CA TRP A 50 -5.19 -4.92 0.00
C TRP A 50 -5.49 -3.70 -0.88
N TYR A 51 -6.15 -2.69 -0.30
CA TYR A 51 -6.48 -1.44 -0.96
C TYR A 51 -5.84 -0.24 -0.26
N CYS A 52 -5.22 0.63 -1.06
CA CYS A 52 -4.63 1.87 -0.57
C CYS A 52 -5.71 2.90 -0.20
N PRO A 53 -5.38 3.93 0.61
CA PRO A 53 -6.37 4.90 1.11
C PRO A 53 -6.94 5.85 0.04
N GLY A 54 -6.47 5.73 -1.20
CA GLY A 54 -6.98 6.49 -2.35
C GLY A 54 -7.92 5.69 -3.25
N CYS A 55 -8.24 4.45 -2.91
CA CYS A 55 -9.19 3.58 -3.61
C CYS A 55 -10.55 3.57 -2.92
#